data_AF-A0A9D7I9J2-F1
#
_entry.id   AF-A0A9D7I9J2-F1
#
_cell.length_a   1.000
_cell.length_b   1.000
_cell.length_c   1.000
_cell.angle_alpha   90.00
_cell.angle_beta   90.00
_cell.angle_gamma   90.00
#
_symmetry.space_group_name_H-M   'P 1'
#
loop_
_entity.id
_entity.type
_entity.pdbx_description
1 polymer ?
#
loop_
_entity_poly.entity_id
_entity_poly.type
_entity_poly.pdbx_seq_one_letter_code
_entity_poly.pdbx_strand_id
1 'polypeptide(L)'
;MDNLLPSYCDFINRLRAGEFSIHRAYHDEQYGFPLPDDNELFGRLILEINQAGLSWTTILNKQENFRKAYHYFDIATVAAYGDEDRARLLADAGIIRNRLKVEAAIHNAQVILGLKKEFGSFQKWLDHHHPKTKEEWTKLFKKTFRFTGGEIVNEFLMSTGYLPGAHGPGCPIYKRVAAQRPAWMRT
;
A
#
# COMPACT_ATOMS: atom_id res chain seq x y z
N MET A 1 -28.97 1.13 -11.05
CA MET A 1 -27.99 1.74 -11.97
C MET A 1 -26.70 1.85 -11.20
N ASP A 2 -25.83 0.84 -11.33
CA ASP A 2 -24.53 0.85 -10.66
C ASP A 2 -23.72 1.99 -11.25
N ASN A 3 -23.52 3.03 -10.43
CA ASN A 3 -22.62 4.11 -10.74
C ASN A 3 -21.20 3.56 -10.53
N LEU A 4 -20.76 2.71 -11.47
CA LEU A 4 -19.42 2.14 -11.49
C LEU A 4 -18.44 3.29 -11.62
N LEU A 5 -17.81 3.65 -10.50
CA LEU A 5 -16.63 4.48 -10.51
C LEU A 5 -15.66 3.88 -11.54
N PRO A 6 -15.11 4.67 -12.47
CA PRO A 6 -14.22 4.15 -13.49
C PRO A 6 -13.05 3.44 -12.83
N SER A 7 -12.72 2.24 -13.29
CA SER A 7 -11.60 1.47 -12.75
C SER A 7 -10.29 2.20 -12.98
N TYR A 8 -9.23 1.82 -12.24
CA TYR A 8 -7.91 2.40 -12.49
C TYR A 8 -7.44 2.09 -13.93
N CYS A 9 -7.79 0.93 -14.49
CA CYS A 9 -7.56 0.62 -15.91
C CYS A 9 -8.28 1.62 -16.84
N ASP A 10 -9.53 1.98 -16.56
CA ASP A 10 -10.28 2.97 -17.37
C ASP A 10 -9.62 4.35 -17.32
N PHE A 11 -9.15 4.76 -16.14
CA PHE A 11 -8.38 5.99 -16.00
C PHE A 11 -7.11 5.95 -16.86
N ILE A 12 -6.34 4.86 -16.82
CA ILE A 12 -5.12 4.69 -17.62
C ILE A 12 -5.40 4.67 -19.12
N ASN A 13 -6.52 4.07 -19.56
CA ASN A 13 -6.92 4.02 -20.96
C ASN A 13 -7.33 5.39 -21.52
N ARG A 14 -7.73 6.33 -20.66
CA ARG A 14 -8.05 7.72 -21.05
C ARG A 14 -6.82 8.61 -21.14
N LEU A 15 -5.67 8.20 -20.59
CA LEU A 15 -4.41 8.91 -20.77
C LEU A 15 -3.96 8.79 -22.23
N ARG A 16 -3.37 9.85 -22.79
CA ARG A 16 -2.98 9.87 -24.20
C ARG A 16 -1.98 8.75 -24.49
N ALA A 17 -2.20 8.03 -25.60
CA ALA A 17 -1.31 6.97 -26.04
C ALA A 17 0.10 7.55 -26.34
N GLY A 18 1.14 6.86 -25.86
CA GLY A 18 2.54 7.31 -25.98
C GLY A 18 3.03 8.23 -24.87
N GLU A 19 2.15 8.70 -23.98
CA GLU A 19 2.56 9.49 -22.81
C GLU A 19 2.98 8.55 -21.66
N PHE A 20 4.27 8.58 -21.31
CA PHE A 20 4.73 7.95 -20.07
C PHE A 20 4.26 8.81 -18.90
N SER A 21 3.29 8.29 -18.14
CA SER A 21 2.84 8.92 -16.91
C SER A 21 3.21 8.07 -15.71
N ILE A 22 3.45 8.71 -14.57
CA ILE A 22 3.71 8.03 -13.30
C ILE A 22 2.58 7.07 -12.92
N HIS A 23 1.35 7.37 -13.36
CA HIS A 23 0.20 6.51 -13.19
C HIS A 23 0.27 5.23 -14.03
N ARG A 24 0.71 5.33 -15.30
CA ARG A 24 0.90 4.16 -16.18
C ARG A 24 2.01 3.26 -15.65
N ALA A 25 3.14 3.83 -15.23
CA ALA A 25 4.21 3.05 -14.60
C ALA A 25 3.72 2.32 -13.34
N TYR A 26 2.99 3.02 -12.46
CA TYR A 26 2.38 2.38 -11.28
C TYR A 26 1.41 1.25 -11.66
N HIS A 27 0.52 1.49 -12.62
CA HIS A 27 -0.45 0.51 -13.09
C HIS A 27 0.22 -0.73 -13.70
N ASP A 28 1.21 -0.53 -14.58
CA ASP A 28 1.80 -1.57 -15.41
C ASP A 28 2.82 -2.43 -14.65
N GLU A 29 3.37 -1.93 -13.54
CA GLU A 29 4.51 -2.55 -12.86
C GLU A 29 4.33 -2.77 -11.35
N GLN A 30 3.38 -2.09 -10.70
CA GLN A 30 3.24 -2.14 -9.23
C GLN A 30 1.84 -2.52 -8.75
N TYR A 31 0.79 -1.94 -9.33
CA TYR A 31 -0.58 -2.11 -8.83
C TYR A 31 -1.12 -3.52 -9.08
N GLY A 32 -1.45 -4.23 -8.00
CA GLY A 32 -1.97 -5.61 -8.05
C GLY A 32 -0.89 -6.68 -8.09
N PHE A 33 0.39 -6.30 -8.17
CA PHE A 33 1.51 -7.23 -8.14
C PHE A 33 1.86 -7.59 -6.69
N PRO A 34 2.15 -8.87 -6.39
CA PRO A 34 2.75 -9.26 -5.11
C PRO A 34 4.06 -8.51 -4.86
N LEU A 35 4.27 -8.07 -3.62
CA LEU A 35 5.50 -7.38 -3.22
C LEU A 35 6.56 -8.38 -2.74
N PRO A 36 7.86 -8.07 -2.94
CA PRO A 36 8.95 -9.03 -2.76
C PRO A 36 9.29 -9.31 -1.29
N ASP A 37 9.02 -8.36 -0.39
CA ASP A 37 9.37 -8.47 1.03
C ASP A 37 8.48 -7.61 1.94
N ASP A 38 8.69 -7.78 3.25
CA ASP A 38 7.93 -7.09 4.30
C ASP A 38 8.15 -5.57 4.31
N ASN A 39 9.34 -5.07 3.96
CA ASN A 39 9.64 -3.64 3.95
C ASN A 39 8.88 -2.95 2.81
N GLU A 40 8.80 -3.58 1.63
CA GLU A 40 7.97 -3.09 0.53
C GLU A 40 6.47 -3.14 0.86
N LEU A 41 6.00 -4.22 1.50
CA LEU A 41 4.61 -4.31 1.99
C LEU A 41 4.31 -3.18 2.98
N PHE A 42 5.20 -2.93 3.93
CA PHE A 42 5.07 -1.84 4.88
C PHE A 42 5.09 -0.47 4.18
N GLY A 43 5.98 -0.29 3.19
CA GLY A 43 6.03 0.89 2.35
C GLY A 43 4.72 1.17 1.63
N ARG A 44 4.10 0.15 1.00
CA ARG A 44 2.77 0.30 0.39
C ARG A 44 1.73 0.74 1.42
N LEU A 45 1.70 0.12 2.60
CA LEU A 45 0.77 0.52 3.67
C LEU A 45 0.96 1.98 4.10
N ILE A 46 2.22 2.45 4.22
CA ILE A 46 2.51 3.87 4.50
C ILE A 46 1.96 4.78 3.40
N LEU A 47 2.17 4.43 2.12
CA LEU A 47 1.69 5.24 1.01
C LEU A 47 0.16 5.35 1.00
N GLU A 48 -0.55 4.24 1.21
CA GLU A 48 -2.02 4.22 1.29
C GLU A 48 -2.55 5.02 2.49
N ILE A 49 -1.91 4.92 3.66
CA ILE A 49 -2.24 5.77 4.82
C ILE A 49 -2.07 7.25 4.48
N ASN A 50 -1.01 7.59 3.73
CA ASN A 50 -0.73 8.97 3.37
C ASN A 50 -1.63 9.52 2.27
N GLN A 51 -2.23 8.67 1.44
CA GLN A 51 -3.23 9.03 0.43
C GLN A 51 -4.50 9.65 1.03
N ALA A 52 -4.88 9.30 2.26
CA ALA A 52 -6.10 9.78 2.88
C ALA A 52 -6.22 11.33 2.84
N GLY A 53 -7.22 11.82 2.11
CA GLY A 53 -7.48 13.25 1.89
C GLY A 53 -6.71 13.91 0.74
N LEU A 54 -6.02 13.12 -0.10
CA LEU A 54 -5.18 13.58 -1.21
C LEU A 54 -5.42 12.74 -2.47
N SER A 55 -4.95 13.22 -3.62
CA SER A 55 -4.93 12.42 -4.85
C SER A 55 -3.81 11.38 -4.81
N TRP A 56 -4.02 10.23 -5.46
CA TRP A 56 -2.94 9.24 -5.61
C TRP A 56 -1.76 9.79 -6.41
N THR A 57 -2.00 10.69 -7.38
CA THR A 57 -0.96 11.45 -8.09
C THR A 57 0.00 12.15 -7.13
N THR A 58 -0.52 12.76 -6.06
CA THR A 58 0.30 13.42 -5.03
C THR A 58 1.23 12.42 -4.36
N ILE A 59 0.72 11.22 -4.07
CA ILE A 59 1.50 10.16 -3.41
C ILE A 59 2.55 9.59 -4.34
N LEU A 60 2.18 9.26 -5.58
CA LEU A 60 3.13 8.77 -6.58
C LEU A 60 4.28 9.76 -6.81
N ASN A 61 3.98 11.05 -6.97
CA ASN A 61 5.02 12.08 -7.14
C ASN A 61 5.96 12.22 -5.92
N LYS A 62 5.52 11.78 -4.74
CA LYS A 62 6.30 11.81 -3.50
C LYS A 62 6.86 10.44 -3.10
N GLN A 63 6.58 9.38 -3.86
CA GLN A 63 6.88 8.00 -3.47
C GLN A 63 8.36 7.79 -3.15
N GLU A 64 9.25 8.33 -3.99
CA GLU A 64 10.69 8.24 -3.78
C GLU A 64 11.17 9.03 -2.56
N ASN A 65 10.54 10.18 -2.27
CA ASN A 65 10.83 10.94 -1.06
C ASN A 65 10.35 10.19 0.19
N PHE A 66 9.18 9.56 0.15
CA PHE A 66 8.71 8.68 1.22
C PHE A 66 9.70 7.55 1.48
N ARG A 67 10.14 6.87 0.42
CA ARG A 67 11.14 5.80 0.52
C ARG A 67 12.39 6.29 1.24
N LYS A 68 12.98 7.41 0.82
CA LYS A 68 14.17 7.99 1.49
C LYS A 68 13.90 8.43 2.92
N ALA A 69 12.82 9.17 3.16
CA ALA A 69 12.48 9.74 4.46
C ALA A 69 12.28 8.67 5.54
N TYR A 70 11.70 7.53 5.16
CA TYR A 70 11.44 6.35 6.00
C TYR A 70 12.53 5.27 5.86
N HIS A 71 13.76 5.64 5.48
CA HIS A 71 14.91 4.72 5.42
C HIS A 71 14.62 3.45 4.61
N TYR A 72 14.11 3.62 3.39
CA TYR A 72 13.69 2.56 2.47
C TYR A 72 12.64 1.63 3.07
N PHE A 73 11.80 2.17 3.95
CA PHE A 73 10.75 1.46 4.68
C PHE A 73 11.30 0.31 5.54
N ASP A 74 12.55 0.40 5.99
CA ASP A 74 13.09 -0.59 6.91
C ASP A 74 12.29 -0.61 8.21
N ILE A 75 11.54 -1.69 8.42
CA ILE A 75 10.58 -1.80 9.53
C ILE A 75 11.29 -1.64 10.88
N ALA A 76 12.48 -2.22 11.04
CA ALA A 76 13.21 -2.15 12.30
C ALA A 76 13.66 -0.71 12.62
N THR A 77 14.18 -0.01 11.61
CA THR A 77 14.59 1.38 11.70
C THR A 77 13.40 2.29 12.00
N VAL A 78 12.31 2.17 11.25
CA VAL A 78 11.11 3.01 11.45
C VAL A 78 10.46 2.75 12.82
N ALA A 79 10.46 1.50 13.30
CA ALA A 79 9.95 1.17 14.63
C ALA A 79 10.76 1.80 15.78
N ALA A 80 12.04 2.08 15.55
CA ALA A 80 12.95 2.68 16.52
C ALA A 80 12.95 4.22 16.50
N TYR A 81 12.22 4.86 15.59
CA TYR A 81 12.18 6.32 15.48
C TYR A 81 11.77 7.01 16.78
N GLY A 82 12.61 7.96 17.19
CA GLY A 82 12.41 8.82 18.35
C GLY A 82 11.86 10.20 18.01
N ASP A 83 11.93 11.12 18.95
CA ASP A 83 11.42 12.48 18.79
C ASP A 83 12.16 13.27 17.71
N GLU A 84 13.47 13.04 17.55
CA GLU A 84 14.28 13.67 16.50
C GLU A 84 13.83 13.24 15.10
N ASP A 85 13.53 11.96 14.90
CA ASP A 85 13.00 11.44 13.64
C ASP A 85 11.62 12.01 13.33
N ARG A 86 10.75 12.12 14.33
CA ARG A 86 9.43 12.75 14.18
C ARG A 86 9.57 14.20 13.75
N ALA A 87 10.46 14.96 14.42
CA ALA A 87 10.72 16.36 14.07
C ALA A 87 11.27 16.48 12.64
N ARG A 88 12.24 15.64 12.27
CA ARG A 88 12.81 15.57 10.91
C ARG A 88 11.73 15.30 9.86
N LEU A 89 10.89 14.29 10.06
CA LEU A 89 9.81 13.94 9.13
C LEU A 89 8.77 15.06 9.02
N LEU A 90 8.45 15.75 10.13
CA LEU A 90 7.51 16.87 10.11
C LEU A 90 8.08 18.14 9.47
N ALA A 91 9.40 18.26 9.37
CA ALA A 91 10.06 19.33 8.64
C ALA A 91 10.23 19.04 7.14
N ASP A 92 10.17 17.76 6.73
CA ASP A 92 10.44 17.34 5.35
C ASP A 92 9.27 17.66 4.39
N ALA A 93 9.47 18.65 3.51
CA ALA A 93 8.51 19.04 2.48
C ALA A 93 8.37 18.01 1.33
N GLY A 94 9.30 17.05 1.25
CA GLY A 94 9.28 15.94 0.31
C GLY A 94 8.12 14.98 0.54
N ILE A 95 7.62 14.86 1.77
CA ILE A 95 6.53 13.95 2.17
C ILE A 95 5.26 14.72 2.62
N ILE A 96 4.30 14.00 3.22
CA ILE A 96 3.10 14.60 3.82
C ILE A 96 3.37 14.88 5.31
N ARG A 97 3.53 16.16 5.64
CA ARG A 97 3.85 16.66 7.00
C ARG A 97 2.63 16.61 7.91
N ASN A 98 2.19 15.42 8.29
CA ASN A 98 1.06 15.20 9.19
C ASN A 98 1.50 14.37 10.40
N ARG A 99 1.39 14.97 11.60
CA ARG A 99 1.82 14.34 12.85
C ARG A 99 1.16 12.98 13.07
N LEU A 100 -0.17 12.89 12.93
CA LEU A 100 -0.88 11.64 13.19
C LEU A 100 -0.49 10.52 12.21
N LYS A 101 -0.21 10.84 10.94
CA LYS A 101 0.28 9.86 9.95
C LYS A 101 1.71 9.39 10.25
N VAL A 102 2.59 10.29 10.71
CA VAL A 102 3.94 9.93 11.17
C VAL A 102 3.88 9.02 12.39
N GLU A 103 3.07 9.37 13.39
CA GLU A 103 2.82 8.54 14.58
C GLU A 103 2.30 7.15 14.22
N ALA A 104 1.38 7.09 13.25
CA ALA A 104 0.80 5.83 12.79
C ALA A 104 1.84 4.94 12.08
N ALA A 105 2.72 5.51 11.25
CA ALA A 105 3.78 4.76 10.59
C ALA A 105 4.72 4.09 11.60
N ILE A 106 5.15 4.83 12.63
CA ILE A 106 6.05 4.32 13.67
C ILE A 106 5.37 3.24 14.51
N HIS A 107 4.13 3.48 14.96
CA HIS A 107 3.35 2.47 15.67
C HIS A 107 3.15 1.20 14.83
N ASN A 108 2.81 1.34 13.55
CA ASN A 108 2.54 0.19 12.70
C ASN A 108 3.82 -0.62 12.44
N ALA A 109 4.98 0.03 12.30
CA ALA A 109 6.27 -0.66 12.24
C ALA A 109 6.54 -1.49 13.51
N GLN A 110 6.28 -0.92 14.69
CA GLN A 110 6.43 -1.62 15.97
C GLN A 110 5.50 -2.83 16.08
N VAL A 111 4.24 -2.70 15.65
CA VAL A 111 3.30 -3.82 15.58
C VAL A 111 3.81 -4.89 14.62
N ILE A 112 4.29 -4.52 13.43
CA ILE A 112 4.82 -5.47 12.46
C ILE A 112 6.02 -6.23 13.04
N LEU A 113 6.94 -5.58 13.77
CA LEU A 113 8.01 -6.30 14.47
C LEU A 113 7.49 -7.36 15.43
N GLY A 114 6.38 -7.09 16.12
CA GLY A 114 5.68 -8.08 16.95
C GLY A 114 5.15 -9.25 16.11
N LEU A 115 4.45 -8.95 15.02
CA LEU A 115 3.92 -9.97 14.09
C LEU A 115 5.04 -10.83 13.49
N LYS A 116 6.21 -10.24 13.18
CA LYS A 116 7.37 -11.00 12.68
C LYS A 116 7.88 -12.03 13.67
N LYS A 117 7.74 -11.81 14.99
CA LYS A 117 8.11 -12.80 16.01
C LYS A 117 7.14 -13.98 16.06
N GLU A 118 5.86 -13.73 15.83
CA GLU A 118 4.80 -14.74 15.93
C GLU A 118 4.60 -15.52 14.62
N PHE A 119 4.56 -14.82 13.48
CA PHE A 119 4.25 -15.38 12.16
C PHE A 119 5.49 -15.52 11.26
N GLY A 120 6.65 -15.02 11.70
CA GLY A 120 7.90 -15.03 10.94
C GLY A 120 8.05 -13.89 9.93
N SER A 121 6.96 -13.29 9.45
CA SER A 121 6.96 -12.12 8.55
C SER A 121 5.59 -11.42 8.52
N PHE A 122 5.54 -10.17 8.06
CA PHE A 122 4.28 -9.48 7.80
C PHE A 122 3.48 -10.16 6.68
N GLN A 123 4.16 -10.59 5.61
CA GLN A 123 3.52 -11.35 4.54
C GLN A 123 2.88 -12.65 5.04
N LYS A 124 3.59 -13.43 5.88
CA LYS A 124 3.03 -14.66 6.47
C LYS A 124 1.84 -14.39 7.39
N TRP A 125 1.80 -13.23 8.07
CA TRP A 125 0.63 -12.84 8.84
C TRP A 125 -0.58 -12.56 7.92
N LEU A 126 -0.38 -11.89 6.79
CA LEU A 126 -1.42 -11.70 5.78
C LEU A 126 -1.87 -13.04 5.20
N ASP A 127 -0.93 -13.92 4.83
CA ASP A 127 -1.23 -15.24 4.29
C ASP A 127 -1.99 -16.12 5.29
N HIS A 128 -1.61 -16.10 6.58
CA HIS A 128 -2.29 -16.84 7.64
C HIS A 128 -3.78 -16.44 7.78
N HIS A 129 -4.09 -15.17 7.53
CA HIS A 129 -5.44 -14.64 7.65
C HIS A 129 -6.24 -14.70 6.35
N HIS A 130 -5.61 -14.94 5.21
CA HIS A 130 -6.27 -15.04 3.90
C HIS A 130 -6.93 -16.42 3.72
N PRO A 131 -8.11 -16.52 3.09
CA PRO A 131 -8.95 -15.44 2.56
C PRO A 131 -9.86 -14.78 3.61
N LYS A 132 -10.21 -13.52 3.36
CA LYS A 132 -11.17 -12.70 4.12
C LYS A 132 -11.90 -11.74 3.20
N THR A 133 -13.13 -11.38 3.55
CA THR A 133 -13.86 -10.30 2.86
C THR A 133 -13.23 -8.93 3.18
N LYS A 134 -13.58 -7.90 2.41
CA LYS A 134 -13.13 -6.50 2.66
C LYS A 134 -13.48 -6.05 4.08
N GLU A 135 -14.67 -6.40 4.56
CA GLU A 135 -15.17 -6.03 5.89
C GLU A 135 -14.38 -6.73 7.00
N GLU A 136 -14.10 -8.02 6.84
CA GLU A 136 -13.30 -8.80 7.79
C GLU A 136 -11.86 -8.29 7.85
N TRP A 137 -11.25 -8.03 6.70
CA TRP A 137 -9.92 -7.40 6.61
C TRP A 137 -9.91 -6.05 7.28
N THR A 138 -10.89 -5.20 7.00
CA THR A 138 -11.00 -3.87 7.62
C THR A 138 -11.09 -3.97 9.14
N LYS A 139 -11.90 -4.92 9.65
CA LYS A 139 -12.04 -5.15 11.09
C LYS A 139 -10.73 -5.63 11.71
N LEU A 140 -10.01 -6.53 11.05
CA LEU A 140 -8.72 -7.03 11.50
C LEU A 140 -7.68 -5.91 11.53
N PHE A 141 -7.52 -5.17 10.43
CA PHE A 141 -6.55 -4.08 10.34
C PHE A 141 -6.83 -2.98 11.36
N LYS A 142 -8.09 -2.58 11.58
CA LYS A 142 -8.44 -1.57 12.61
C LYS A 142 -8.11 -2.01 14.04
N LYS A 143 -8.09 -3.32 14.32
CA LYS A 143 -7.69 -3.85 15.62
C LYS A 143 -6.18 -3.90 15.78
N THR A 144 -5.46 -4.11 14.67
CA THR A 144 -4.01 -4.36 14.68
C THR A 144 -3.20 -3.08 14.46
N PHE A 145 -3.64 -2.20 13.58
CA PHE A 145 -2.89 -1.04 13.09
C PHE A 145 -3.65 0.28 13.30
N ARG A 146 -2.91 1.39 13.21
CA ARG A 146 -3.45 2.75 13.20
C ARG A 146 -3.63 3.25 11.77
N PHE A 147 -4.63 4.11 11.56
CA PHE A 147 -4.95 4.74 10.28
C PHE A 147 -5.38 3.77 9.16
N THR A 148 -6.01 2.66 9.50
CA THR A 148 -6.44 1.65 8.53
C THR A 148 -7.95 1.67 8.35
N GLY A 149 -8.47 2.78 7.81
CA GLY A 149 -9.87 2.89 7.38
C GLY A 149 -10.20 1.91 6.24
N GLY A 150 -11.49 1.66 6.00
CA GLY A 150 -11.92 0.63 5.05
C GLY A 150 -11.38 0.82 3.62
N GLU A 151 -11.23 2.07 3.17
CA GLU A 151 -10.65 2.36 1.86
C GLU A 151 -9.14 2.14 1.80
N ILE A 152 -8.42 2.55 2.84
CA ILE A 152 -6.97 2.31 2.96
C ILE A 152 -6.68 0.81 2.95
N VAL A 153 -7.47 0.01 3.68
CA VAL A 153 -7.33 -1.45 3.72
C VAL A 153 -7.67 -2.06 2.36
N ASN A 154 -8.72 -1.56 1.70
CA ASN A 154 -9.09 -2.01 0.37
C ASN A 154 -7.96 -1.79 -0.65
N GLU A 155 -7.49 -0.55 -0.77
CA GLU A 155 -6.43 -0.19 -1.72
C GLU A 155 -5.11 -0.87 -1.38
N PHE A 156 -4.76 -1.00 -0.10
CA PHE A 156 -3.59 -1.78 0.32
C PHE A 156 -3.67 -3.25 -0.15
N LEU A 157 -4.79 -3.93 0.11
CA LEU A 157 -4.90 -5.35 -0.23
C LEU A 157 -5.10 -5.58 -1.73
N MET A 158 -5.81 -4.69 -2.44
CA MET A 158 -5.91 -4.78 -3.90
C MET A 158 -4.56 -4.50 -4.56
N SER A 159 -3.86 -3.43 -4.16
CA SER A 159 -2.57 -3.05 -4.75
C SER A 159 -1.46 -4.07 -4.51
N THR A 160 -1.58 -4.90 -3.48
CA THR A 160 -0.59 -5.95 -3.12
C THR A 160 -1.02 -7.36 -3.51
N GLY A 161 -2.17 -7.52 -4.16
CA GLY A 161 -2.62 -8.82 -4.67
C GLY A 161 -3.26 -9.75 -3.63
N TYR A 162 -3.80 -9.23 -2.53
CA TYR A 162 -4.63 -9.97 -1.57
C TYR A 162 -6.14 -9.88 -1.84
N LEU A 163 -6.58 -8.84 -2.53
CA LEU A 163 -7.96 -8.71 -3.03
C LEU A 163 -7.96 -8.57 -4.56
N PRO A 164 -8.99 -9.09 -5.25
CA PRO A 164 -9.17 -8.86 -6.68
C PRO A 164 -9.58 -7.40 -6.95
N GLY A 165 -9.48 -6.96 -8.20
CA GLY A 165 -10.00 -5.66 -8.65
C GLY A 165 -8.95 -4.66 -9.13
N ALA A 166 -7.66 -4.94 -8.92
CA ALA A 166 -6.58 -4.07 -9.41
C ALA A 166 -6.57 -3.95 -10.95
N HIS A 167 -6.83 -5.06 -11.65
CA HIS A 167 -6.94 -5.12 -13.10
C HIS A 167 -8.17 -5.92 -13.51
N GLY A 168 -8.94 -5.40 -14.47
CA GLY A 168 -10.04 -6.16 -15.10
C GLY A 168 -9.53 -7.17 -16.14
N PRO A 169 -10.30 -8.22 -16.50
CA PRO A 169 -9.88 -9.23 -17.48
C PRO A 169 -9.49 -8.69 -18.86
N GLY A 170 -10.03 -7.54 -19.26
CA GLY A 170 -9.68 -6.86 -20.50
C GLY A 170 -8.39 -6.03 -20.45
N CYS A 171 -7.79 -5.86 -19.27
CA CYS A 171 -6.54 -5.12 -19.11
C CYS A 171 -5.35 -5.98 -19.59
N PRO A 172 -4.45 -5.47 -20.44
CA PRO A 172 -3.25 -6.20 -20.87
C PRO A 172 -2.35 -6.64 -19.70
N ILE A 173 -2.35 -5.88 -18.61
CA ILE A 173 -1.55 -6.14 -17.41
C ILE A 173 -2.13 -7.26 -16.56
N TYR A 174 -3.41 -7.58 -16.69
CA TYR A 174 -4.08 -8.65 -15.94
C TYR A 174 -3.34 -9.98 -16.07
N LYS A 175 -2.93 -10.37 -17.27
CA LYS A 175 -2.19 -11.62 -17.52
C LYS A 175 -0.82 -11.64 -16.83
N ARG A 176 -0.15 -10.48 -16.74
CA ARG A 176 1.15 -10.35 -16.06
C ARG A 176 1.00 -10.51 -14.55
N VAL A 177 -0.01 -9.88 -13.97
CA VAL A 177 -0.35 -10.07 -12.56
C VAL A 177 -0.75 -11.53 -12.29
N ALA A 178 -1.63 -12.11 -13.10
CA ALA A 178 -2.07 -13.49 -12.95
C ALA A 178 -0.93 -14.51 -13.00
N ALA A 179 0.07 -14.28 -13.87
CA ALA A 179 1.26 -15.12 -13.96
C ALA A 179 2.09 -15.14 -12.66
N GLN A 180 2.01 -14.09 -11.84
CA GLN A 180 2.66 -14.04 -10.53
C GLN A 180 1.85 -14.72 -9.42
N ARG A 181 0.67 -15.27 -9.73
CA ARG A 181 -0.20 -16.02 -8.80
C ARG A 181 -0.47 -15.25 -7.49
N PRO A 182 -1.05 -14.03 -7.57
CA PRO A 182 -1.37 -13.23 -6.39
C PRO A 182 -2.28 -13.99 -5.43
N ALA A 183 -2.28 -13.61 -4.16
CA ALA A 183 -2.94 -14.37 -3.10
C ALA A 183 -4.41 -14.66 -3.40
N TRP A 184 -5.16 -13.68 -3.94
CA TRP A 184 -6.57 -13.86 -4.31
C TRP A 184 -6.82 -14.88 -5.43
N MET A 185 -5.79 -15.31 -6.18
CA MET A 185 -5.86 -16.38 -7.19
C MET A 185 -5.36 -17.74 -6.68
N ARG A 186 -4.85 -17.82 -5.44
CA ARG A 186 -4.33 -19.08 -4.85
C ARG A 186 -5.41 -19.87 -4.11
N THR A 187 -6.61 -19.30 -3.95
CA THR A 187 -7.74 -19.85 -3.20
C THR A 187 -8.81 -20.46 -4.09
#